data_AF-K1TYQ2-F1
#
_entry.id   AF-K1TYQ2-F1
#
_cell.length_a   1.000
_cell.length_b   1.000
_cell.length_c   1.000
_cell.angle_alpha   90.00
_cell.angle_beta   90.00
_cell.angle_gamma   90.00
#
_symmetry.space_group_name_H-M   'P 1'
#
loop_
_entity.id
_entity.type
_entity.pdbx_description
1 polymer ?
#
loop_
_entity_poly.entity_id
_entity_poly.type
_entity_poly.pdbx_seq_one_letter_code
_entity_poly.pdbx_strand_id
1 'polypeptide(L)'
;PDIEEIFDGKQPKVPTRTDAMYALCASMTAYAREYRDDMKRIANSIIYAQQMTPDFSTVLLKDYMYIEKDYRKKLLNIPEFSAWLNSKGKLLNGNI
;
A
#
# COMPACT_ATOMS: atom_id res chain seq x y z
N PRO A 1 -14.53 1.01 1.35
CA PRO A 1 -14.16 0.03 2.40
C PRO A 1 -13.80 0.77 3.67
N ASP A 2 -13.98 0.14 4.83
CA ASP A 2 -13.50 0.70 6.08
C ASP A 2 -11.97 0.59 6.14
N ILE A 3 -11.30 1.71 6.42
CA ILE A 3 -9.84 1.80 6.42
C ILE A 3 -9.26 1.14 7.66
N GLU A 4 -9.88 1.34 8.82
CA GLU A 4 -9.41 0.74 10.07
C GLU A 4 -9.48 -0.78 10.00
N GLU A 5 -10.56 -1.32 9.43
CA GLU A 5 -10.69 -2.76 9.18
C GLU A 5 -9.55 -3.33 8.32
N ILE A 6 -9.16 -2.62 7.26
CA ILE A 6 -8.04 -3.03 6.40
C ILE A 6 -6.73 -3.07 7.20
N PHE A 7 -6.45 -2.04 8.00
CA PHE A 7 -5.21 -1.96 8.78
C PHE A 7 -5.22 -2.91 9.99
N ASP A 8 -6.40 -3.32 10.46
CA ASP A 8 -6.57 -4.41 11.43
C ASP A 8 -6.36 -5.81 10.82
N GLY A 9 -6.19 -5.91 9.50
CA GLY A 9 -5.93 -7.16 8.78
C GLY A 9 -7.17 -7.84 8.25
N LYS A 10 -8.35 -7.20 8.32
CA LYS A 10 -9.53 -7.66 7.59
C LYS A 10 -9.33 -7.41 6.10
N GLN A 11 -10.04 -8.17 5.28
CA GLN A 11 -9.93 -8.11 3.82
C GLN A 11 -11.30 -7.81 3.18
N PRO A 12 -11.85 -6.59 3.38
CA PRO A 12 -13.12 -6.21 2.78
C PRO A 12 -13.03 -6.16 1.26
N LYS A 13 -14.14 -6.37 0.54
CA LYS A 13 -14.13 -6.41 -0.93
C LYS A 13 -13.54 -5.13 -1.53
N VAL A 14 -12.58 -5.31 -2.45
CA VAL A 14 -11.95 -4.21 -3.19
C VAL A 14 -12.99 -3.50 -4.06
N PRO A 15 -13.06 -2.15 -4.05
CA PRO A 15 -13.94 -1.40 -4.93
C PRO A 15 -13.66 -1.68 -6.41
N THR A 16 -14.71 -1.68 -7.23
CA THR A 16 -14.58 -1.92 -8.68
C THR A 16 -14.54 -0.65 -9.51
N ARG A 17 -15.00 0.48 -8.96
CA ARG A 17 -15.01 1.77 -9.67
C ARG A 17 -13.67 2.50 -9.49
N THR A 18 -13.18 3.09 -10.57
CA THR A 18 -11.92 3.84 -10.63
C THR A 18 -11.85 5.00 -9.63
N ASP A 19 -12.93 5.79 -9.50
CA ASP A 19 -13.02 6.90 -8.54
C ASP A 19 -12.91 6.41 -7.09
N ALA A 20 -13.62 5.32 -6.77
CA ALA A 20 -13.56 4.69 -5.46
C ALA A 20 -12.17 4.10 -5.14
N MET A 21 -11.45 3.61 -6.16
CA MET A 21 -10.08 3.12 -6.00
C MET A 21 -9.09 4.25 -5.70
N TYR A 22 -9.17 5.39 -6.39
CA TYR A 22 -8.35 6.56 -6.06
C TYR A 22 -8.66 7.11 -4.67
N ALA A 23 -9.94 7.19 -4.30
CA ALA A 23 -10.36 7.60 -2.96
C ALA A 23 -9.84 6.63 -1.88
N LEU A 24 -9.84 5.33 -2.16
CA LEU A 24 -9.28 4.31 -1.29
C LEU A 24 -7.77 4.48 -1.11
N CYS A 25 -7.02 4.64 -2.21
CA CYS A 25 -5.57 4.88 -2.13
C CYS A 25 -5.24 6.11 -1.30
N ALA A 26 -5.93 7.24 -1.53
CA ALA A 26 -5.73 8.47 -0.77
C ALA A 26 -6.04 8.28 0.74
N SER A 27 -7.14 7.60 1.06
CA SER A 27 -7.56 7.34 2.44
C SER A 27 -6.58 6.41 3.16
N MET A 28 -6.13 5.35 2.50
CA MET A 28 -5.12 4.45 3.04
C MET A 28 -3.78 5.16 3.28
N THR A 29 -3.32 5.99 2.33
CA THR A 29 -2.09 6.79 2.51
C THR A 29 -2.19 7.77 3.67
N ALA A 30 -3.33 8.44 3.83
CA ALA A 30 -3.56 9.34 4.96
C ALA A 30 -3.49 8.60 6.30
N TYR A 31 -4.18 7.46 6.40
CA TYR A 31 -4.17 6.62 7.60
C TYR A 31 -2.77 6.04 7.87
N ALA A 32 -2.08 5.54 6.84
CA ALA A 32 -0.71 5.04 6.97
C ALA A 32 0.27 6.12 7.46
N ARG A 33 0.06 7.41 7.12
CA ARG A 33 0.88 8.51 7.62
C ARG A 33 0.68 8.78 9.11
N GLU A 34 -0.56 8.65 9.58
CA GLU A 34 -0.92 8.80 10.99
C GLU A 34 -0.32 7.66 11.83
N TYR A 35 -0.40 6.42 11.34
CA TYR A 35 0.06 5.20 12.01
C TYR A 35 1.40 4.67 11.47
N ARG A 36 2.26 5.57 10.97
CA ARG A 36 3.49 5.22 10.22
C ARG A 36 4.53 4.42 10.99
N ASP A 37 4.41 4.30 12.31
CA ASP A 37 5.32 3.51 13.14
C ASP A 37 4.73 2.14 13.53
N ASP A 38 3.44 1.90 13.28
CA ASP A 38 2.79 0.61 13.48
C ASP A 38 3.01 -0.30 12.26
N MET A 39 4.16 -0.96 12.23
CA MET A 39 4.56 -1.82 11.10
C MET A 39 3.61 -2.99 10.86
N LYS A 40 2.89 -3.46 11.88
CA LYS A 40 1.91 -4.54 11.73
C LYS A 40 0.70 -4.04 10.93
N ARG A 41 0.17 -2.87 11.28
CA ARG A 41 -0.92 -2.22 10.55
C ARG A 41 -0.51 -1.89 9.10
N ILE A 42 0.71 -1.41 8.90
CA ILE A 42 1.25 -1.18 7.55
C ILE A 42 1.31 -2.50 6.76
N ALA A 43 1.85 -3.57 7.33
CA ALA A 43 1.93 -4.87 6.66
C ALA A 43 0.54 -5.40 6.25
N ASN A 44 -0.46 -5.31 7.13
CA ASN A 44 -1.85 -5.66 6.82
C ASN A 44 -2.38 -4.90 5.60
N SER A 45 -2.15 -3.60 5.54
CA SER A 45 -2.58 -2.77 4.41
C SER A 45 -1.86 -3.12 3.10
N ILE A 46 -0.61 -3.61 3.17
CA ILE A 46 0.15 -4.07 2.00
C ILE A 46 -0.39 -5.41 1.49
N ILE A 47 -0.74 -6.34 2.39
CA ILE A 47 -1.42 -7.59 2.02
C ILE A 47 -2.72 -7.28 1.29
N TYR A 48 -3.49 -6.32 1.82
CA TYR A 48 -4.72 -5.88 1.17
C TYR A 48 -4.48 -5.30 -0.23
N ALA A 49 -3.45 -4.47 -0.38
CA ALA A 49 -3.08 -3.87 -1.66
C ALA A 49 -2.78 -4.92 -2.76
N GLN A 50 -2.33 -6.12 -2.41
CA GLN A 50 -2.08 -7.20 -3.39
C GLN A 50 -3.35 -7.69 -4.10
N GLN A 51 -4.54 -7.42 -3.54
CA GLN A 51 -5.83 -7.76 -4.16
C GLN A 51 -6.32 -6.70 -5.15
N MET A 52 -5.71 -5.51 -5.13
CA MET A 52 -6.04 -4.43 -6.06
C MET A 52 -5.47 -4.72 -7.45
N THR A 53 -5.97 -4.01 -8.47
CA THR A 53 -5.32 -4.08 -9.78
C THR A 53 -3.87 -3.58 -9.69
N PRO A 54 -2.96 -4.07 -10.55
CA PRO A 54 -1.55 -3.71 -10.50
C PRO A 54 -1.27 -2.20 -10.50
N ASP A 55 -2.06 -1.42 -11.24
CA ASP A 55 -1.87 0.03 -11.33
C ASP A 55 -2.16 0.73 -10.00
N PHE A 56 -3.28 0.40 -9.34
CA PHE A 56 -3.64 1.01 -8.05
C PHE A 56 -2.74 0.55 -6.90
N SER A 57 -2.37 -0.74 -6.85
CA SER A 57 -1.40 -1.22 -5.86
C SER A 57 -0.05 -0.52 -6.02
N THR A 58 0.37 -0.24 -7.26
CA THR A 58 1.62 0.49 -7.53
C THR A 58 1.55 1.94 -7.10
N VAL A 59 0.44 2.64 -7.38
CA VAL A 59 0.23 4.02 -6.91
C VAL A 59 0.28 4.08 -5.38
N LEU A 60 -0.51 3.24 -4.71
CA LEU A 60 -0.59 3.20 -3.25
C LEU A 60 0.77 2.93 -2.59
N LEU A 61 1.49 1.90 -3.05
CA LEU A 61 2.75 1.51 -2.43
C LEU A 61 3.89 2.48 -2.76
N LYS A 62 3.81 3.19 -3.90
CA LYS A 62 4.68 4.36 -4.15
C LYS A 62 4.38 5.48 -3.16
N ASP A 63 3.12 5.84 -2.96
CA ASP A 63 2.74 6.89 -2.00
C ASP A 63 3.23 6.55 -0.59
N TYR A 64 3.17 5.28 -0.20
CA TYR A 64 3.69 4.83 1.08
C TYR A 64 5.19 5.11 1.22
N MET A 65 5.99 4.88 0.18
CA MET A 65 7.44 5.15 0.22
C MET A 65 7.77 6.62 0.50
N TYR A 66 6.82 7.53 0.26
CA TYR A 66 6.95 8.97 0.49
C TYR A 66 6.20 9.46 1.74
N ILE A 67 5.70 8.58 2.62
CA ILE A 67 5.05 8.96 3.88
C ILE A 67 5.95 9.85 4.75
N GLU A 68 7.23 9.49 4.85
CA GLU A 68 8.27 10.31 5.49
C GLU A 68 9.64 10.04 4.85
N LYS A 69 10.63 10.84 5.23
CA LYS A 69 12.01 10.67 4.76
C LYS A 69 12.51 9.27 5.12
N ASP A 70 13.15 8.60 4.15
CA ASP A 70 13.72 7.26 4.31
C ASP A 70 12.69 6.14 4.63
N TYR A 71 11.39 6.40 4.51
CA TYR A 71 10.35 5.42 4.88
C TYR A 71 10.42 4.12 4.09
N ARG A 72 10.90 4.19 2.83
CA ARG A 72 11.23 3.00 2.03
C ARG A 72 12.08 1.98 2.81
N LYS A 73 13.04 2.43 3.63
CA LYS A 73 13.89 1.53 4.42
C LYS A 73 13.09 0.80 5.49
N LYS A 74 12.09 1.46 6.11
CA LYS A 74 11.15 0.80 7.03
C LYS A 74 10.30 -0.23 6.29
N LEU A 75 9.75 0.14 5.13
CA LEU A 75 8.94 -0.76 4.31
C LEU A 75 9.72 -2.00 3.84
N LEU A 76 11.02 -1.89 3.53
CA LEU A 76 11.85 -3.03 3.14
C LEU A 76 11.99 -4.10 4.23
N ASN A 77 11.76 -3.76 5.50
CA ASN A 77 11.72 -4.73 6.60
C ASN A 77 10.40 -5.51 6.66
N ILE A 78 9.39 -5.12 5.87
CA ILE A 78 8.12 -5.83 5.75
C ILE A 78 8.25 -6.86 4.62
N PRO A 79 8.17 -8.18 4.92
CA PRO A 79 8.35 -9.23 3.92
C PRO A 79 7.41 -9.08 2.71
N GLU A 80 6.16 -8.69 2.96
CA GLU A 80 5.12 -8.52 1.95
C GLU A 80 5.43 -7.37 0.99
N PHE A 81 6.00 -6.26 1.50
CA PHE A 81 6.46 -5.16 0.67
C PHE A 81 7.64 -5.58 -0.21
N SER A 82 8.62 -6.28 0.38
CA SER A 82 9.79 -6.77 -0.34
C SER A 82 9.41 -7.79 -1.42
N ALA A 83 8.45 -8.69 -1.13
CA ALA A 83 7.90 -9.62 -2.11
C ALA A 83 7.17 -8.88 -3.25
N TRP A 84 6.33 -7.90 -2.92
CA TRP A 84 5.68 -7.05 -3.91
C TRP A 84 6.71 -6.33 -4.79
N LEU A 85 7.71 -5.69 -4.17
CA LEU A 85 8.76 -4.94 -4.87
C LEU A 85 9.58 -5.84 -5.81
N ASN A 86 9.87 -7.07 -5.42
CA ASN A 86 10.60 -8.02 -6.27
C ASN A 86 9.74 -8.53 -7.43
N SER A 87 8.44 -8.74 -7.22
CA SER A 87 7.52 -9.20 -8.27
C SER A 87 7.15 -8.09 -9.27
N LYS A 88 7.09 -6.83 -8.82
CA LYS A 88 6.65 -5.66 -9.60
C LYS A 88 7.78 -4.67 -9.90
N GLY A 89 9.02 -4.94 -9.48
CA GLY A 89 10.18 -4.07 -9.69
C GLY A 89 10.47 -3.75 -11.15
N LYS A 90 10.03 -4.61 -12.07
CA LYS A 90 10.05 -4.33 -13.52
C LYS A 90 9.17 -3.14 -13.93
N LEU A 91 8.05 -2.90 -13.24
CA LEU A 91 7.15 -1.76 -13.49
C LEU A 91 7.71 -0.44 -12.92
N LEU A 92 8.54 -0.52 -11.87
CA LEU A 92 9.20 0.65 -11.28
C LEU A 92 10.44 1.09 -12.07
N ASN A 93 11.12 0.15 -12.72
CA ASN A 93 12.26 0.39 -13.60
C ASN A 93 11.85 0.69 -15.06
N GLY A 94 10.57 0.88 -15.34
CA GLY A 94 10.04 1.19 -16.68
C GLY A 94 10.22 2.64 -17.13
N ASN A 95 10.91 3.48 -16.35
CA ASN A 95 11.42 4.77 -16.80
C ASN A 95 12.94 4.64 -17.05
N ILE A 96 13.29 4.24 -18.27
CA ILE A 96 14.56 4.60 -18.93
C ILE A 96 14.16 5.39 -20.17
#